data_AF-A0A3D3R391-F1
#
_entry.id   AF-A0A3D3R391-F1
#
_cell.length_a   1.000
_cell.length_b   1.000
_cell.length_c   1.000
_cell.angle_alpha   90.00
_cell.angle_beta   90.00
_cell.angle_gamma   90.00
#
_symmetry.space_group_name_H-M   'P 1'
#
loop_
_entity.id
_entity.type
_entity.pdbx_description
1 polymer ?
#
loop_
_entity_poly.entity_id
_entity_poly.type
_entity_poly.pdbx_seq_one_letter_code
_entity_poly.pdbx_strand_id
1 'polypeptide(L)'
;MNLEGRKITDQDLITEFEKSIEDVLGRKVKLERPPVDPDKGPNILAFDDHDPIRVQITDNTLNLILRCGFEQQGETAVPTQIITVPLQFKVDGDKIYITRGDVKSSAVVRPERIASQIARAGVVRSKMEKAFPDRVEDSQIKAKLENRTVYLDITGIKANDGWLTITVGNDLTVEKNESKLPLPPEPAETASVK
;
A
#
# COMPACT_ATOMS: atom_id res chain seq x y z
N MET A 1 -10.60 8.54 -6.98
CA MET A 1 -9.33 9.12 -7.46
C MET A 1 -9.51 9.48 -8.92
N ASN A 2 -9.12 10.69 -9.35
CA ASN A 2 -9.34 11.15 -10.72
C ASN A 2 -8.04 11.00 -11.54
N LEU A 3 -7.85 9.83 -12.19
CA LEU A 3 -6.64 9.49 -12.95
C LEU A 3 -6.84 9.39 -14.46
N GLU A 4 -8.08 9.49 -14.93
CA GLU A 4 -8.43 9.32 -16.35
C GLU A 4 -7.66 10.29 -17.24
N GLY A 5 -6.94 9.76 -18.23
CA GLY A 5 -6.14 10.52 -19.19
C GLY A 5 -4.92 11.25 -18.59
N ARG A 6 -4.61 11.09 -17.30
CA ARG A 6 -3.49 11.78 -16.66
C ARG A 6 -2.17 11.08 -16.93
N LYS A 7 -1.13 11.89 -17.11
CA LYS A 7 0.26 11.47 -16.98
C LYS A 7 0.78 11.87 -15.61
N ILE A 8 1.26 10.91 -14.83
CA ILE A 8 1.69 11.13 -13.45
C ILE A 8 2.91 10.28 -13.15
N THR A 9 3.81 10.76 -12.29
CA THR A 9 4.97 9.97 -11.87
C THR A 9 4.57 8.90 -10.86
N ASP A 10 5.37 7.83 -10.73
CA ASP A 10 5.16 6.83 -9.68
C ASP A 10 5.14 7.46 -8.27
N GLN A 11 5.92 8.53 -8.05
CA GLN A 11 5.99 9.27 -6.78
C GLN A 11 4.69 10.03 -6.49
N ASP A 12 4.15 10.70 -7.50
CA ASP A 12 2.93 11.48 -7.37
C ASP A 12 1.71 10.56 -7.26
N LEU A 13 1.73 9.40 -7.93
CA LEU A 13 0.69 8.39 -7.78
C LEU A 13 0.56 7.92 -6.33
N ILE A 14 1.69 7.67 -5.64
CA ILE A 14 1.68 7.30 -4.22
C ILE A 14 1.06 8.41 -3.37
N THR A 15 1.38 9.66 -3.68
CA THR A 15 0.78 10.81 -2.99
C THR A 15 -0.74 10.85 -3.16
N GLU A 16 -1.25 10.57 -4.36
CA GLU A 16 -2.70 10.48 -4.62
C GLU A 16 -3.34 9.31 -3.87
N PHE A 17 -2.65 8.17 -3.75
CA PHE A 17 -3.10 7.03 -2.94
C PHE A 17 -3.13 7.35 -1.45
N GLU A 18 -2.05 7.91 -0.89
CA GLU A 18 -1.97 8.34 0.50
C GLU A 18 -3.12 9.29 0.84
N LYS A 19 -3.37 10.28 -0.02
CA LYS A 19 -4.49 11.21 0.12
C LYS A 19 -5.85 10.51 0.05
N SER A 20 -6.06 9.64 -0.94
CA SER A 20 -7.34 8.92 -1.08
C SER A 20 -7.62 8.01 0.12
N ILE A 21 -6.59 7.38 0.68
CA ILE A 21 -6.71 6.55 1.88
C ILE A 21 -6.95 7.44 3.11
N GLU A 22 -6.27 8.58 3.22
CA GLU A 22 -6.48 9.54 4.31
C GLU A 22 -7.90 10.12 4.30
N ASP A 23 -8.43 10.48 3.12
CA ASP A 23 -9.80 10.97 2.95
C ASP A 23 -10.84 9.93 3.39
N VAL A 24 -10.59 8.64 3.14
CA VAL A 24 -11.50 7.54 3.51
C VAL A 24 -11.37 7.14 4.98
N LEU A 25 -10.15 7.06 5.49
CA LEU A 25 -9.87 6.55 6.84
C LEU A 25 -9.82 7.66 7.91
N GLY A 26 -9.81 8.93 7.50
CA GLY A 26 -9.65 10.08 8.40
C GLY A 26 -8.29 10.12 9.11
N ARG A 27 -7.27 9.44 8.57
CA ARG A 27 -5.93 9.35 9.17
C ARG A 27 -4.83 9.38 8.12
N LYS A 28 -3.71 10.01 8.46
CA LYS A 28 -2.51 10.02 7.62
C LYS A 28 -1.98 8.61 7.44
N VAL A 29 -1.74 8.25 6.18
CA VAL A 29 -1.05 7.03 5.79
C VAL A 29 0.21 7.44 5.03
N LYS A 30 1.33 6.79 5.35
CA LYS A 30 2.59 6.98 4.66
C LYS A 30 2.98 5.66 4.02
N LEU A 31 3.11 5.66 2.71
CA LEU A 31 3.50 4.52 1.91
C LEU A 31 4.97 4.65 1.52
N GLU A 32 5.64 3.50 1.38
CA GLU A 32 6.99 3.47 0.86
C GLU A 32 7.00 3.90 -0.61
N ARG A 33 7.97 4.74 -0.97
CA ARG A 33 8.12 5.24 -2.33
C ARG A 33 9.18 4.42 -3.07
N PRO A 34 8.94 4.03 -4.34
CA PRO A 34 9.93 3.34 -5.12
C PRO A 34 11.14 4.26 -5.34
N PRO A 35 12.36 3.71 -5.41
CA PRO A 35 13.54 4.50 -5.74
C PRO A 35 13.41 5.10 -7.15
N VAL A 36 13.85 6.34 -7.29
CA VAL A 36 13.97 7.00 -8.61
C VAL A 36 15.37 6.75 -9.14
N ASP A 37 15.45 6.28 -10.39
CA ASP A 37 16.72 6.11 -11.09
C ASP A 37 17.31 7.50 -11.39
N PRO A 38 18.51 7.84 -10.88
CA PRO A 38 19.10 9.16 -11.06
C PRO A 38 19.46 9.46 -12.52
N ASP A 39 19.75 8.44 -13.32
CA ASP A 39 20.16 8.58 -14.72
C ASP A 39 18.96 8.62 -15.68
N LYS A 40 17.87 7.92 -15.31
CA LYS A 40 16.66 7.79 -16.14
C LYS A 40 15.47 8.62 -15.67
N GLY A 41 15.59 9.27 -14.52
CA GLY A 41 14.50 10.03 -13.90
C GLY A 41 13.30 9.16 -13.49
N PRO A 42 12.19 9.79 -13.05
CA PRO A 42 11.01 9.09 -12.60
C PRO A 42 10.32 8.38 -13.77
N ASN A 43 9.72 7.23 -13.46
CA ASN A 43 8.81 6.56 -14.37
C ASN A 43 7.48 7.32 -14.40
N ILE A 44 6.97 7.57 -15.61
CA ILE A 44 5.71 8.26 -15.87
C ILE A 44 4.69 7.21 -16.30
N LEU A 45 3.58 7.16 -15.56
CA LEU A 45 2.40 6.38 -15.92
C LEU A 45 1.47 7.27 -16.74
N ALA A 46 1.17 6.85 -17.96
CA ALA A 46 0.17 7.47 -18.81
C ALA A 46 -1.13 6.67 -18.70
N PHE A 47 -2.04 7.12 -17.84
CA PHE A 47 -3.32 6.44 -17.61
C PHE A 47 -4.28 6.62 -18.79
N ASP A 48 -5.04 5.56 -19.06
CA ASP A 48 -6.09 5.57 -20.07
C ASP A 48 -7.23 6.52 -19.67
N ASP A 49 -8.00 6.98 -20.66
CA ASP A 49 -9.14 7.86 -20.46
C ASP A 49 -10.37 7.14 -19.90
N HIS A 50 -10.37 5.81 -19.90
CA HIS A 50 -11.47 5.00 -19.37
C HIS A 50 -10.97 3.92 -18.40
N ASP A 51 -11.46 3.99 -17.15
CA ASP A 51 -11.22 3.00 -16.09
C ASP A 51 -9.72 2.66 -15.88
N PRO A 52 -8.91 3.65 -15.46
CA PRO A 52 -7.46 3.55 -15.39
C PRO A 52 -6.96 2.60 -14.29
N ILE A 53 -7.73 2.44 -13.21
CA ILE A 53 -7.42 1.57 -12.09
C ILE A 53 -8.70 0.86 -11.65
N ARG A 54 -8.64 -0.47 -11.63
CA ARG A 54 -9.71 -1.32 -11.11
C ARG A 54 -9.14 -2.30 -10.09
N VAL A 55 -9.87 -2.50 -9.01
CA VAL A 55 -9.59 -3.57 -8.03
C VAL A 55 -10.66 -4.64 -8.21
N GLN A 56 -10.24 -5.87 -8.44
CA GLN A 56 -11.11 -7.03 -8.55
C GLN A 56 -10.70 -8.07 -7.53
N ILE A 57 -11.65 -8.59 -6.76
CA ILE A 57 -11.38 -9.60 -5.73
C ILE A 57 -12.06 -10.90 -6.13
N THR A 58 -11.27 -11.90 -6.49
CA THR A 58 -11.73 -13.21 -6.99
C THR A 58 -10.73 -14.28 -6.60
N ASP A 59 -11.21 -15.50 -6.33
CA ASP A 59 -10.36 -16.67 -6.08
C ASP A 59 -9.30 -16.44 -4.98
N ASN A 60 -9.72 -15.85 -3.86
CA ASN A 60 -8.84 -15.52 -2.73
C ASN A 60 -7.65 -14.62 -3.10
N THR A 61 -7.78 -13.84 -4.18
CA THR A 61 -6.73 -12.99 -4.73
C THR A 61 -7.30 -11.59 -5.01
N LEU A 62 -6.55 -10.56 -4.61
CA LEU A 62 -6.82 -9.18 -5.00
C LEU A 62 -6.08 -8.91 -6.31
N ASN A 63 -6.81 -8.72 -7.39
CA ASN A 63 -6.29 -8.35 -8.70
C ASN A 63 -6.33 -6.83 -8.83
N LEU A 64 -5.16 -6.20 -8.79
CA LEU A 64 -5.00 -4.80 -9.18
C LEU A 64 -4.84 -4.74 -10.69
N ILE A 65 -5.81 -4.11 -11.37
CA ILE A 65 -5.83 -3.96 -12.82
C ILE A 65 -5.53 -2.50 -13.14
N LEU A 66 -4.43 -2.27 -13.85
CA LEU A 66 -4.00 -0.95 -14.29
C LEU A 66 -4.13 -0.86 -15.81
N ARG A 67 -4.73 0.23 -16.29
CA ARG A 67 -4.79 0.54 -17.70
C ARG A 67 -3.94 1.78 -17.98
N CYS A 68 -2.67 1.55 -18.28
CA CYS A 68 -1.70 2.63 -18.48
C CYS A 68 -0.56 2.24 -19.42
N GLY A 69 0.07 3.26 -20.01
CA GLY A 69 1.37 3.18 -20.67
C GLY A 69 2.50 3.63 -19.73
N PHE A 70 3.74 3.39 -20.15
CA PHE A 70 4.94 3.79 -19.40
C PHE A 70 5.86 4.63 -20.27
N GLU A 71 6.34 5.73 -19.70
CA GLU A 71 7.35 6.60 -20.31
C GLU A 71 8.46 6.82 -19.28
N GLN A 72 9.73 6.71 -19.71
CA GLN A 72 10.89 7.02 -18.87
C GLN A 72 12.02 7.54 -19.75
N GLN A 73 12.86 8.42 -19.21
CA GLN A 73 13.94 9.02 -19.97
C GLN A 73 14.92 7.95 -20.47
N GLY A 74 15.27 8.01 -21.75
CA GLY A 74 16.18 7.06 -22.38
C GLY A 74 15.59 5.67 -22.64
N GLU A 75 14.32 5.43 -22.32
CA GLU A 75 13.61 4.18 -22.63
C GLU A 75 12.58 4.37 -23.74
N THR A 76 12.29 3.29 -24.47
CA THR A 76 11.20 3.30 -25.44
C THR A 76 9.87 3.34 -24.70
N ALA A 77 9.02 4.31 -25.05
CA ALA A 77 7.68 4.42 -24.50
C ALA A 77 6.87 3.14 -24.75
N VAL A 78 6.26 2.63 -23.69
CA VAL A 78 5.35 1.49 -23.74
C VAL A 78 3.93 2.05 -23.88
N PRO A 79 3.22 1.78 -25.00
CA PRO A 79 1.84 2.23 -25.16
C PRO A 79 0.92 1.52 -24.19
N THR A 80 -0.28 2.05 -23.98
CA THR A 80 -1.25 1.57 -22.99
C THR A 80 -1.44 0.06 -23.02
N GLN A 81 -1.24 -0.55 -21.85
CA GLN A 81 -1.47 -1.96 -21.58
C GLN A 81 -2.56 -2.10 -20.53
N ILE A 82 -3.26 -3.23 -20.55
CA ILE A 82 -4.03 -3.73 -19.41
C ILE A 82 -3.10 -4.65 -18.64
N ILE A 83 -2.80 -4.27 -17.41
CA ILE A 83 -1.81 -4.89 -16.54
C ILE A 83 -2.56 -5.45 -15.34
N THR A 84 -2.42 -6.73 -15.06
CA THR A 84 -3.02 -7.36 -13.89
C THR A 84 -1.92 -7.80 -12.95
N VAL A 85 -1.95 -7.27 -11.73
CA VAL A 85 -1.05 -7.62 -10.63
C VAL A 85 -1.88 -8.37 -9.57
N PRO A 86 -1.77 -9.70 -9.50
CA PRO A 86 -2.44 -10.49 -8.48
C PRO A 86 -1.69 -10.35 -7.15
N LEU A 87 -2.40 -10.08 -6.06
CA LEU A 87 -1.87 -9.99 -4.70
C LEU A 87 -2.59 -10.99 -3.81
N GLN A 88 -1.80 -11.77 -3.08
CA GLN A 88 -2.25 -12.76 -2.10
C GLN A 88 -1.78 -12.35 -0.72
N PHE A 89 -2.64 -12.59 0.27
CA PHE A 89 -2.39 -12.24 1.66
C PHE A 89 -2.41 -13.50 2.51
N LYS A 90 -1.40 -13.67 3.35
CA LYS A 90 -1.36 -14.72 4.36
C LYS A 90 -0.97 -14.09 5.70
N VAL A 91 -1.74 -14.38 6.74
CA VAL A 91 -1.38 -14.04 8.12
C VAL A 91 -0.72 -15.28 8.73
N ASP A 92 0.44 -15.11 9.34
CA ASP A 92 1.17 -16.17 10.03
C ASP A 92 1.80 -15.59 11.30
N GLY A 93 1.28 -15.97 12.46
CA GLY A 93 1.69 -15.40 13.74
C GLY A 93 1.47 -13.88 13.79
N ASP A 94 2.55 -13.15 14.06
CA ASP A 94 2.58 -11.69 14.17
C ASP A 94 2.83 -10.97 12.82
N LYS A 95 2.88 -11.71 11.70
CA LYS A 95 3.22 -11.17 10.38
C LYS A 95 2.11 -11.34 9.35
N ILE A 96 2.03 -10.36 8.45
CA ILE A 96 1.25 -10.40 7.22
C ILE A 96 2.21 -10.54 6.06
N TYR A 97 2.11 -11.64 5.34
CA TYR A 97 2.82 -11.90 4.10
C TYR A 97 1.95 -11.42 2.94
N ILE A 98 2.50 -10.52 2.14
CA ILE A 98 1.90 -10.01 0.92
C ILE A 98 2.74 -10.55 -0.23
N THR A 99 2.17 -11.48 -0.99
CA THR A 99 2.85 -12.14 -2.10
C THR A 99 2.23 -11.72 -3.41
N ARG A 100 3.06 -11.33 -4.36
CA ARG A 100 2.63 -10.98 -5.70
C ARG A 100 2.63 -12.24 -6.58
N GLY A 101 1.51 -12.50 -7.25
CA GLY A 101 1.42 -13.50 -8.31
C GLY A 101 2.07 -13.06 -9.63
N ASP A 102 1.94 -13.88 -10.66
CA ASP A 102 2.49 -13.55 -11.97
C ASP A 102 1.80 -12.32 -12.59
N VAL A 103 2.61 -11.30 -12.91
CA VAL A 103 2.12 -10.10 -13.58
C VAL A 103 1.73 -10.44 -15.02
N LYS A 104 0.47 -10.15 -15.36
CA LYS A 104 -0.07 -10.31 -16.71
C LYS A 104 -0.14 -8.94 -17.38
N SER A 105 0.19 -8.89 -18.67
CA SER A 105 0.17 -7.66 -19.47
C SER A 105 -0.37 -7.98 -20.85
N SER A 106 -1.32 -7.17 -21.31
CA SER A 106 -1.93 -7.29 -22.63
C SER A 106 -2.12 -5.92 -23.26
N ALA A 107 -1.98 -5.85 -24.59
CA ALA A 107 -2.11 -4.59 -25.29
C ALA A 107 -3.58 -4.18 -25.41
N VAL A 108 -3.86 -2.90 -25.18
CA VAL A 108 -5.16 -2.31 -25.51
C VAL A 108 -5.34 -2.23 -27.03
N VAL A 109 -4.27 -1.90 -27.75
CA VAL A 109 -4.24 -1.82 -29.21
C VAL A 109 -3.39 -2.95 -29.78
N ARG A 110 -3.92 -3.64 -30.80
CA ARG A 110 -3.20 -4.75 -31.45
C ARG A 110 -1.84 -4.26 -31.98
N PRO A 111 -0.72 -4.87 -31.55
CA PRO A 111 0.59 -4.49 -32.03
C PRO A 111 0.80 -5.02 -33.46
N GLU A 112 1.57 -4.28 -34.25
CA GLU A 112 1.93 -4.66 -35.62
C GLU A 112 2.67 -6.00 -35.68
N ARG A 113 3.46 -6.30 -34.64
CA ARG A 113 4.26 -7.53 -34.52
C ARG A 113 4.13 -8.12 -33.12
N ILE A 114 3.99 -9.44 -33.06
CA ILE A 114 3.89 -10.20 -31.79
C ILE A 114 5.15 -10.00 -30.93
N ALA A 115 6.33 -9.98 -31.54
CA ALA A 115 7.60 -9.76 -30.84
C ALA A 115 7.64 -8.44 -30.06
N SER A 116 7.04 -7.38 -30.60
CA SER A 116 6.94 -6.07 -29.93
C SER A 116 6.09 -6.16 -28.66
N GLN A 117 5.06 -7.02 -28.64
CA GLN A 117 4.26 -7.23 -27.44
C GLN A 117 5.02 -7.97 -26.35
N ILE A 118 5.82 -8.97 -26.73
CA ILE A 118 6.63 -9.74 -25.78
C ILE A 118 7.65 -8.82 -25.11
N ALA A 119 8.31 -7.95 -25.87
CA ALA A 119 9.23 -6.97 -25.33
C ALA A 119 8.54 -5.97 -24.38
N ARG A 120 7.38 -5.43 -24.78
CA ARG A 120 6.56 -4.53 -23.94
C ARG A 120 6.12 -5.21 -22.64
N ALA A 121 5.61 -6.43 -22.72
CA ALA A 121 5.18 -7.20 -21.56
C ALA A 121 6.36 -7.49 -20.62
N GLY A 122 7.57 -7.71 -21.15
CA GLY A 122 8.79 -7.86 -20.35
C GLY A 122 9.15 -6.60 -19.57
N VAL A 123 9.10 -5.43 -20.21
CA VAL A 123 9.34 -4.13 -19.53
C VAL A 123 8.29 -3.89 -18.45
N VAL A 124 7.02 -4.08 -18.78
CA VAL A 124 5.89 -3.92 -17.84
C VAL A 124 6.07 -4.83 -16.64
N ARG A 125 6.36 -6.12 -16.88
CA ARG A 125 6.61 -7.09 -15.82
C ARG A 125 7.74 -6.62 -14.91
N SER A 126 8.90 -6.29 -15.47
CA SER A 126 10.04 -5.83 -14.67
C SER A 126 9.73 -4.60 -13.82
N LYS A 127 8.98 -3.62 -14.35
CA LYS A 127 8.58 -2.43 -13.58
C LYS A 127 7.59 -2.80 -12.47
N MET A 128 6.58 -3.62 -12.75
CA MET A 128 5.60 -4.04 -11.75
C MET A 128 6.20 -4.94 -10.66
N GLU A 129 7.13 -5.81 -11.00
CA GLU A 129 7.82 -6.67 -10.01
C GLU A 129 8.65 -5.85 -9.03
N LYS A 130 9.27 -4.76 -9.50
CA LYS A 130 10.00 -3.81 -8.64
C LYS A 130 9.08 -2.95 -7.80
N ALA A 131 7.93 -2.54 -8.35
CA ALA A 131 6.96 -1.70 -7.65
C ALA A 131 6.13 -2.49 -6.62
N PHE A 132 5.94 -3.78 -6.85
CA PHE A 132 5.17 -4.69 -5.99
C PHE A 132 6.03 -5.90 -5.60
N PRO A 133 7.11 -5.70 -4.83
CA PRO A 133 7.88 -6.80 -4.29
C PRO A 133 7.06 -7.58 -3.27
N ASP A 134 7.41 -8.85 -3.07
CA ASP A 134 6.93 -9.61 -1.93
C ASP A 134 7.42 -8.91 -0.66
N ARG A 135 6.52 -8.74 0.31
CA ARG A 135 6.84 -8.06 1.56
C ARG A 135 6.13 -8.68 2.74
N VAL A 136 6.71 -8.41 3.91
CA VAL A 136 6.22 -8.89 5.19
C VAL A 136 5.99 -7.67 6.07
N GLU A 137 4.77 -7.52 6.55
CA GLU A 137 4.35 -6.43 7.43
C GLU A 137 4.03 -6.97 8.82
N ASP A 138 4.11 -6.13 9.84
CA ASP A 138 3.59 -6.46 11.16
C ASP A 138 2.05 -6.55 11.11
N SER A 139 1.51 -7.61 11.70
CA SER A 139 0.06 -7.78 11.86
C SER A 139 -0.55 -6.85 12.91
N GLN A 140 0.28 -6.34 13.83
CA GLN A 140 -0.15 -5.47 14.90
C GLN A 140 -0.29 -4.02 14.44
N ILE A 141 -1.50 -3.49 14.59
CA ILE A 141 -1.84 -2.10 14.34
C ILE A 141 -2.03 -1.39 15.67
N LYS A 142 -1.32 -0.27 15.84
CA LYS A 142 -1.50 0.63 16.99
C LYS A 142 -2.62 1.62 16.68
N ALA A 143 -3.68 1.61 17.47
CA ALA A 143 -4.79 2.55 17.38
C ALA A 143 -4.79 3.48 18.61
N LYS A 144 -4.63 4.79 18.37
CA LYS A 144 -4.81 5.80 19.43
C LYS A 144 -6.28 6.17 19.51
N LEU A 145 -6.89 5.91 20.66
CA LEU A 145 -8.19 6.43 21.06
C LEU A 145 -7.98 7.62 22.02
N GLU A 146 -9.00 8.45 22.22
CA GLU A 146 -8.89 9.70 23.00
C GLU A 146 -8.22 9.51 24.37
N ASN A 147 -8.49 8.39 25.06
CA ASN A 147 -8.00 8.14 26.42
C ASN A 147 -7.09 6.90 26.55
N ARG A 148 -6.77 6.19 25.46
CA ARG A 148 -5.93 4.98 25.51
C ARG A 148 -5.34 4.61 24.15
N THR A 149 -4.20 3.93 24.17
CA THR A 149 -3.68 3.22 23.01
C THR A 149 -4.18 1.77 23.05
N VAL A 150 -4.67 1.26 21.94
CA VAL A 150 -5.07 -0.14 21.76
C VAL A 150 -4.17 -0.77 20.70
N TYR A 151 -3.70 -1.97 20.98
CA TYR A 151 -2.96 -2.80 20.04
C TYR A 151 -3.93 -3.83 19.46
N LEU A 152 -4.06 -3.84 18.14
CA LEU A 152 -5.00 -4.66 17.40
C LEU A 152 -4.21 -5.58 16.48
N ASP A 153 -4.38 -6.89 16.61
CA ASP A 153 -3.65 -7.85 15.78
C ASP A 153 -4.54 -8.30 14.64
N ILE A 154 -4.07 -8.12 13.40
CA ILE A 154 -4.72 -8.72 12.24
C ILE A 154 -4.49 -10.23 12.30
N THR A 155 -5.55 -10.98 12.53
CA THR A 155 -5.50 -12.46 12.67
C THR A 155 -5.91 -13.17 11.39
N GLY A 156 -6.49 -12.46 10.42
CA GLY A 156 -6.85 -13.04 9.14
C GLY A 156 -7.12 -11.99 8.07
N ILE A 157 -6.78 -12.33 6.83
CA ILE A 157 -7.16 -11.58 5.64
C ILE A 157 -7.72 -12.58 4.64
N LYS A 158 -8.93 -12.33 4.13
CA LYS A 158 -9.60 -13.17 3.13
C LYS A 158 -10.11 -12.31 1.98
N ALA A 159 -9.94 -12.79 0.76
CA ALA A 159 -10.26 -12.07 -0.46
C ALA A 159 -11.33 -12.84 -1.27
N ASN A 160 -12.54 -12.90 -0.76
CA ASN A 160 -13.61 -13.76 -1.28
C ASN A 160 -14.84 -12.95 -1.73
N ASP A 161 -15.50 -13.44 -2.78
CA ASP A 161 -16.82 -12.96 -3.24
C ASP A 161 -16.90 -11.45 -3.49
N GLY A 162 -15.82 -10.86 -4.04
CA GLY A 162 -15.73 -9.42 -4.29
C GLY A 162 -15.34 -8.57 -3.07
N TRP A 163 -15.08 -9.19 -1.91
CA TRP A 163 -14.76 -8.52 -0.65
C TRP A 163 -13.36 -8.85 -0.14
N LEU A 164 -12.69 -7.84 0.42
CA LEU A 164 -11.49 -8.03 1.23
C LEU A 164 -11.91 -7.93 2.70
N THR A 165 -11.96 -9.08 3.37
CA THR A 165 -12.30 -9.19 4.78
C THR A 165 -11.03 -9.23 5.61
N ILE A 166 -10.92 -8.32 6.59
CA ILE A 166 -9.83 -8.29 7.55
C ILE A 166 -10.41 -8.65 8.92
N THR A 167 -9.90 -9.72 9.53
CA THR A 167 -10.26 -10.13 10.88
C THR A 167 -9.23 -9.57 11.84
N VAL A 168 -9.72 -8.86 12.85
CA VAL A 168 -8.90 -8.23 13.88
C VAL A 168 -9.21 -8.89 15.21
N GLY A 169 -8.19 -9.47 15.84
CA GLY A 169 -8.20 -9.90 17.22
C GLY A 169 -7.72 -8.77 18.12
N ASN A 170 -8.17 -8.76 19.37
CA ASN A 170 -7.71 -7.81 20.36
C ASN A 170 -6.95 -8.60 21.43
N ASP A 171 -5.64 -8.42 21.52
CA ASP A 171 -4.93 -8.76 22.74
C ASP A 171 -5.16 -7.58 23.71
N LEU A 172 -6.00 -7.80 24.73
CA LEU A 172 -6.40 -6.76 25.69
C LEU A 172 -5.27 -6.37 26.67
N THR A 173 -4.03 -6.26 26.20
CA THR A 173 -2.94 -5.65 26.95
C THR A 173 -3.12 -4.13 26.92
N VAL A 174 -4.04 -3.65 27.76
CA VAL A 174 -4.18 -2.23 28.05
C VAL A 174 -2.94 -1.81 28.82
N GLU A 175 -2.03 -1.06 28.19
CA GLU A 175 -1.09 -0.23 28.95
C GLU A 175 -1.93 0.81 29.68
N LYS A 176 -2.26 0.50 30.93
CA LYS A 176 -2.94 1.41 31.84
C LYS A 176 -2.01 2.59 32.00
N ASN A 177 -2.38 3.72 31.41
CA ASN A 177 -1.66 4.96 31.61
C ASN A 177 -1.85 5.31 33.09
N GLU A 178 -0.91 4.88 33.93
CA GLU A 178 -0.81 5.34 35.31
C GLU A 178 -0.49 6.82 35.22
N SER A 179 -1.55 7.62 35.14
CA SER A 179 -1.52 9.03 35.48
C SER A 179 -0.70 9.14 36.74
N LYS A 180 0.49 9.75 36.64
CA LYS A 180 1.30 10.18 37.78
C LYS A 180 0.37 10.90 38.75
N LEU A 181 -0.10 10.18 39.76
CA LEU A 181 -0.68 10.80 40.94
C LEU A 181 0.45 11.67 41.50
N PRO A 182 0.24 12.97 41.72
CA PRO A 182 1.22 13.77 42.41
C PRO A 182 1.49 13.08 43.76
N LEU A 183 2.75 12.78 44.04
CA LEU A 183 3.15 12.33 45.37
C LEU A 183 2.62 13.34 46.40
N PRO A 184 1.99 12.89 47.50
CA PRO A 184 1.60 13.82 48.56
C PRO A 184 2.84 14.58 49.04
N PRO A 185 2.72 15.89 49.32
CA PRO A 185 3.85 16.68 49.79
C PRO A 185 4.41 16.07 51.08
N GLU A 186 5.73 15.94 51.16
CA GLU A 186 6.43 15.48 52.37
C GLU A 186 6.04 16.36 53.57
N PRO A 187 5.80 15.77 54.76
CA PRO A 187 5.49 16.54 55.95
C PRO A 187 6.69 17.42 56.32
N ALA A 188 6.44 18.73 56.45
CA ALA A 188 7.43 19.72 56.84
C ALA A 188 8.10 19.34 58.16
N GLU A 189 9.43 19.26 58.13
CA GLU A 189 10.28 19.07 59.30
C GLU A 189 10.04 20.24 60.27
N THR A 190 9.35 19.97 61.38
CA THR A 190 9.17 20.94 62.45
C THR A 190 10.51 21.18 63.13
N ALA A 191 11.03 22.40 62.99
CA ALA A 191 12.19 22.89 63.71
C ALA A 191 12.02 22.66 65.23
N SER A 192 12.88 21.82 65.81
CA SER A 192 13.07 21.79 67.25
C SER A 192 14.20 22.75 67.62
N VAL A 193 13.78 23.89 68.19
CA VAL A 193 14.63 24.79 68.95
C VAL A 193 14.83 24.18 70.33
N LYS A 194 16.08 23.97 70.73
CA LYS A 194 16.55 24.09 72.12
C LYS A 194 18.06 24.26 72.16
#